data_AF-A0A0Q8QQ14-F1
#
_entry.id   AF-A0A0Q8QQ14-F1
#
_cell.length_a   1.000
_cell.length_b   1.000
_cell.length_c   1.000
_cell.angle_alpha   90.00
_cell.angle_beta   90.00
_cell.angle_gamma   90.00
#
_symmetry.space_group_name_H-M   'P 1'
#
loop_
_entity.id
_entity.type
_entity.pdbx_description
1 polymer ?
#
loop_
_entity_poly.entity_id
_entity_poly.type
_entity_poly.pdbx_seq_one_letter_code
_entity_poly.pdbx_strand_id
1 'polypeptide(L)'
;MLSRNRGKDMAGDYAPDRSDQDHARAFADRREIRFPELARQVVEKVSDKLRVGARGMFDGFKPKPALAAHVEAATRQGADKPAAPAQGYQRPTREGVVRSWTAEHGRELAGVQARVKRAQVRANGMYRRHEAARDDHARQQPLPPTGLLAGLRRPSYEAAKASWEKTARGLQRRSTQLAKRLSKLREYLGPITGQRRHRGDELARARVERAHPYLTKLYDAVMRERRDERMRAQEQERERIRQRDKERGRDNRGPGR
;
A
#
# COMPACT_ATOMS: atom_id res chain seq x y z
N MET A 1 -48.19 7.37 2.94
CA MET A 1 -46.85 6.79 3.13
C MET A 1 -46.50 5.93 1.92
N LEU A 2 -45.68 6.40 0.99
CA LEU A 2 -45.16 5.59 -0.13
C LEU A 2 -43.63 5.73 -0.16
N SER A 3 -42.93 4.71 0.32
CA SER A 3 -41.52 4.49 0.01
C SER A 3 -41.18 3.03 0.28
N ARG A 4 -40.93 2.27 -0.80
CA ARG A 4 -40.08 1.07 -0.88
C ARG A 4 -40.42 0.30 -2.16
N ASN A 5 -39.67 0.54 -3.24
CA ASN A 5 -39.26 -0.43 -4.27
C ASN A 5 -38.64 0.29 -5.47
N ARG A 6 -37.40 0.80 -5.30
CA ARG A 6 -36.58 1.29 -6.42
C ARG A 6 -35.11 0.93 -6.21
N GLY A 7 -34.87 -0.32 -5.80
CA GLY A 7 -33.55 -0.86 -5.44
C GLY A 7 -33.13 -2.08 -6.27
N LYS A 8 -33.78 -2.32 -7.41
CA LYS A 8 -33.52 -3.48 -8.26
C LYS A 8 -33.74 -3.06 -9.70
N ASP A 9 -32.67 -2.61 -10.36
CA ASP A 9 -32.46 -2.58 -11.83
C ASP A 9 -31.30 -1.64 -12.24
N MET A 10 -30.12 -1.81 -11.63
CA MET A 10 -28.90 -1.13 -12.11
C MET A 10 -27.71 -2.11 -12.26
N ALA A 11 -27.97 -3.42 -12.19
CA ALA A 11 -26.93 -4.45 -12.27
C ALA A 11 -26.76 -5.07 -13.67
N GLY A 12 -27.58 -4.68 -14.66
CA GLY A 12 -27.51 -5.17 -16.04
C GLY A 12 -26.52 -4.42 -16.94
N ASP A 13 -26.25 -3.15 -16.67
CA ASP A 13 -25.59 -2.26 -17.64
C ASP A 13 -24.04 -2.29 -17.61
N TYR A 14 -23.45 -3.21 -16.83
CA TYR A 14 -21.99 -3.38 -16.74
C TYR A 14 -21.48 -4.76 -17.16
N ALA A 15 -22.35 -5.62 -17.69
CA ALA A 15 -21.87 -6.82 -18.35
C ALA A 15 -21.26 -6.40 -19.71
N PRO A 16 -19.97 -6.67 -19.99
CA PRO A 16 -19.44 -6.46 -21.32
C PRO A 16 -20.24 -7.31 -22.31
N ASP A 17 -20.85 -6.67 -23.30
CA ASP A 17 -21.52 -7.38 -24.38
C ASP A 17 -20.50 -8.32 -25.05
N ARG A 18 -20.96 -9.52 -25.44
CA ARG A 18 -20.10 -10.50 -26.14
C ARG A 18 -19.38 -9.90 -27.36
N SER A 19 -19.95 -8.86 -27.98
CA SER A 19 -19.36 -8.10 -29.09
C SER A 19 -18.07 -7.33 -28.71
N ASP A 20 -17.92 -6.87 -27.48
CA ASP A 20 -16.71 -6.15 -27.02
C ASP A 20 -15.51 -7.09 -26.86
N GLN A 21 -15.75 -8.35 -26.48
CA GLN A 21 -14.73 -9.40 -26.49
C GLN A 21 -14.29 -9.74 -27.91
N ASP A 22 -15.23 -9.80 -28.86
CA ASP A 22 -14.93 -10.07 -30.26
C ASP A 22 -14.18 -8.90 -30.92
N HIS A 23 -14.47 -7.66 -30.55
CA HIS A 23 -13.69 -6.48 -30.97
C HIS A 23 -12.26 -6.48 -30.40
N ALA A 24 -12.07 -6.90 -29.15
CA ALA A 24 -10.75 -7.04 -28.56
C ALA A 24 -9.91 -8.14 -29.24
N ARG A 25 -10.57 -9.24 -29.66
CA ARG A 25 -9.94 -10.35 -30.38
C ARG A 25 -9.55 -9.97 -31.81
N ALA A 26 -10.47 -9.33 -32.55
CA ALA A 26 -10.20 -8.79 -33.89
C ALA A 26 -9.11 -7.71 -33.88
N PHE A 27 -9.00 -6.91 -32.81
CA PHE A 27 -7.93 -5.92 -32.66
C PHE A 27 -6.56 -6.56 -32.41
N ALA A 28 -6.51 -7.69 -31.68
CA ALA A 28 -5.29 -8.44 -31.43
C ALA A 28 -4.79 -9.20 -32.67
N ASP A 29 -5.71 -9.80 -33.43
CA ASP A 29 -5.40 -10.49 -34.70
C ASP A 29 -4.92 -9.50 -35.76
N ARG A 30 -5.56 -8.33 -35.88
CA ARG A 30 -5.19 -7.27 -36.83
C ARG A 30 -3.85 -6.57 -36.51
N ARG A 31 -3.31 -6.77 -35.31
CA ARG A 31 -2.01 -6.22 -34.88
C ARG A 31 -0.94 -7.29 -34.69
N GLU A 32 -1.21 -8.54 -35.07
CA GLU A 32 -0.29 -9.67 -34.92
C GLU A 32 0.29 -9.78 -33.50
N ILE A 33 -0.47 -9.38 -32.47
CA ILE A 33 -0.03 -9.43 -31.07
C ILE A 33 -0.19 -10.88 -30.60
N ARG A 34 0.68 -11.77 -31.10
CA ARG A 34 0.71 -13.20 -30.80
C ARG A 34 1.44 -13.45 -29.47
N PHE A 35 0.82 -13.01 -28.37
CA PHE A 35 1.39 -13.12 -27.03
C PHE A 35 1.48 -14.53 -26.40
N PRO A 36 0.78 -15.59 -26.87
CA PRO A 36 0.94 -16.92 -26.26
C PRO A 36 2.22 -17.65 -26.65
N GLU A 37 2.71 -17.47 -27.88
CA GLU A 37 3.86 -18.19 -28.43
C GLU A 37 5.20 -17.62 -27.95
N LEU A 38 5.31 -16.28 -27.84
CA LEU A 38 6.53 -15.60 -27.38
C LEU A 38 6.84 -15.89 -25.91
N ALA A 39 5.81 -16.09 -25.08
CA ALA A 39 5.96 -16.46 -23.69
C ALA A 39 6.56 -17.87 -23.52
N ARG A 40 6.19 -18.82 -24.41
CA ARG A 40 6.77 -20.17 -24.42
C ARG A 40 8.23 -20.14 -24.84
N GLN A 41 8.57 -19.38 -25.89
CA GLN A 41 9.96 -19.20 -26.31
C GLN A 41 10.84 -18.56 -25.22
N VAL A 42 10.34 -17.58 -24.48
CA VAL A 42 11.11 -16.97 -23.38
C VAL A 42 11.34 -17.96 -22.23
N VAL A 43 10.34 -18.79 -21.89
CA VAL A 43 10.48 -19.82 -20.85
C VAL A 43 11.45 -20.92 -21.27
N GLU A 44 11.41 -21.33 -22.53
CA GLU A 44 12.32 -22.33 -23.10
C GLU A 44 13.76 -21.79 -23.15
N LYS A 45 13.95 -20.54 -23.60
CA LYS A 45 15.27 -19.88 -23.64
C LYS A 45 15.87 -19.64 -22.26
N VAL A 46 15.05 -19.40 -21.24
CA VAL A 46 15.48 -19.30 -19.83
C VAL A 46 15.86 -20.67 -19.27
N SER A 47 15.12 -21.72 -19.62
CA SER A 47 15.40 -23.10 -19.20
C SER A 47 16.68 -23.64 -19.82
N ASP A 48 16.94 -23.38 -21.11
CA ASP A 48 18.20 -23.74 -21.77
C ASP A 48 19.38 -22.95 -21.22
N LYS A 49 19.20 -21.66 -20.91
CA LYS A 49 20.25 -20.84 -20.29
C LYS A 49 20.58 -21.31 -18.87
N LEU A 50 19.58 -21.80 -18.12
CA LEU A 50 19.79 -22.44 -16.82
C LEU A 50 20.48 -23.80 -16.96
N ARG A 51 20.12 -24.59 -17.97
CA ARG A 51 20.72 -25.92 -18.23
C ARG A 51 22.18 -25.83 -18.70
N VAL A 52 22.51 -24.82 -19.51
CA VAL A 52 23.88 -24.57 -20.01
C VAL A 52 24.73 -23.84 -18.95
N GLY A 53 24.16 -22.92 -18.18
CA GLY A 53 24.87 -22.21 -17.10
C GLY A 53 25.13 -23.06 -15.84
N ALA A 54 24.29 -24.05 -15.55
CA ALA A 54 24.43 -24.89 -14.36
C ALA A 54 25.53 -25.96 -14.47
N ARG A 55 26.04 -26.26 -15.68
CA ARG A 55 27.03 -27.34 -15.92
C ARG A 55 28.46 -27.04 -15.46
N GLY A 56 28.72 -25.85 -14.90
CA GLY A 56 30.03 -25.52 -14.31
C GLY A 56 29.98 -24.60 -13.10
N MET A 57 28.80 -24.10 -12.69
CA MET A 57 28.68 -23.14 -11.58
C MET A 57 28.47 -23.78 -10.21
N PHE A 58 28.22 -25.10 -10.13
CA PHE A 58 28.04 -25.85 -8.88
C PHE A 58 29.15 -26.86 -8.58
N ASP A 59 30.22 -26.88 -9.39
CA ASP A 59 31.33 -27.85 -9.28
C ASP A 59 32.31 -27.53 -8.12
N GLY A 60 31.98 -26.52 -7.31
CA GLY A 60 32.69 -26.15 -6.08
C GLY A 60 31.84 -26.27 -4.81
N PHE A 61 30.57 -26.68 -4.91
CA PHE A 61 29.72 -26.84 -3.73
C PHE A 61 29.96 -28.21 -3.09
N LYS A 62 31.08 -28.34 -2.35
CA LYS A 62 31.29 -29.48 -1.43
C LYS A 62 30.39 -29.28 -0.20
N PRO A 63 29.29 -30.05 -0.01
CA PRO A 63 28.62 -30.05 1.29
C PRO A 63 29.59 -30.58 2.35
N LYS A 64 29.80 -29.79 3.40
CA LYS A 64 30.62 -30.15 4.56
C LYS A 64 30.04 -31.43 5.20
N PRO A 65 30.79 -32.53 5.36
CA PRO A 65 30.28 -33.76 5.98
C PRO A 65 30.28 -33.58 7.51
N ALA A 66 29.49 -32.65 8.02
CA ALA A 66 29.29 -32.46 9.45
C ALA A 66 27.95 -33.05 9.94
N LEU A 67 27.11 -33.58 9.04
CA LEU A 67 25.79 -34.09 9.39
C LEU A 67 25.68 -35.63 9.41
N ALA A 68 26.68 -36.36 8.89
CA ALA A 68 26.69 -37.83 8.91
C ALA A 68 27.38 -38.43 10.16
N ALA A 69 28.24 -37.67 10.85
CA ALA A 69 28.93 -38.15 12.06
C ALA A 69 28.10 -37.98 13.37
N HIS A 70 26.98 -37.25 13.32
CA HIS A 70 26.10 -37.05 14.48
C HIS A 70 24.96 -38.07 14.59
N VAL A 71 24.76 -38.91 13.57
CA VAL A 71 23.69 -39.93 13.59
C VAL A 71 24.20 -41.26 14.17
N GLU A 72 25.49 -41.60 14.05
CA GLU A 72 26.06 -42.82 14.66
C GLU A 72 26.61 -42.66 16.09
N ALA A 73 26.88 -41.43 16.55
CA ALA A 73 27.28 -41.18 17.93
C ALA A 73 26.08 -41.16 18.91
N ALA A 74 24.85 -41.05 18.39
CA ALA A 74 23.63 -40.91 19.19
C ALA A 74 23.06 -42.25 19.72
N THR A 75 23.63 -43.39 19.33
CA THR A 75 23.15 -44.74 19.74
C THR A 75 23.99 -45.43 20.83
N ARG A 76 24.99 -44.76 21.42
CA ARG A 76 25.86 -45.38 22.46
C ARG A 76 26.02 -44.61 23.78
N GLN A 77 25.31 -43.51 24.02
CA GLN A 77 25.41 -42.78 25.29
C GLN A 77 24.02 -42.46 25.86
N GLY A 78 23.29 -43.52 26.21
CA GLY A 78 22.16 -43.46 27.12
C GLY A 78 22.60 -43.87 28.52
N ALA A 79 23.07 -42.91 29.33
CA ALA A 79 23.02 -42.93 30.79
C ALA A 79 23.67 -41.64 31.31
N ASP A 80 22.95 -40.91 32.16
CA ASP A 80 23.44 -39.84 33.03
C ASP A 80 23.89 -38.51 32.40
N LYS A 81 22.91 -37.68 32.06
CA LYS A 81 23.02 -36.22 32.19
C LYS A 81 21.65 -35.62 32.55
N PRO A 82 21.52 -34.82 33.63
CA PRO A 82 20.22 -34.34 34.07
C PRO A 82 19.60 -33.45 33.00
N ALA A 83 18.32 -33.74 32.74
CA ALA A 83 17.49 -33.09 31.73
C ALA A 83 17.54 -31.55 31.87
N ALA A 84 18.06 -30.88 30.85
CA ALA A 84 17.70 -29.49 30.61
C ALA A 84 16.18 -29.45 30.39
N PRO A 85 15.43 -28.54 31.04
CA PRO A 85 13.99 -28.51 30.90
C PRO A 85 13.66 -28.30 29.43
N ALA A 86 12.86 -29.23 28.89
CA ALA A 86 12.20 -29.08 27.61
C ALA A 86 11.67 -27.65 27.51
N GLN A 87 11.98 -26.98 26.39
CA GLN A 87 11.38 -25.69 26.03
C GLN A 87 9.87 -25.91 25.89
N GLY A 88 9.18 -25.91 27.02
CA GLY A 88 7.73 -25.82 27.08
C GLY A 88 7.33 -24.54 26.37
N TYR A 89 6.18 -24.57 25.72
CA TYR A 89 5.50 -23.41 25.17
C TYR A 89 5.46 -22.28 26.22
N GLN A 90 6.50 -21.44 26.28
CA GLN A 90 6.51 -20.30 27.16
C GLN A 90 5.42 -19.36 26.64
N ARG A 91 4.44 -19.09 27.50
CA ARG A 91 3.38 -18.14 27.22
C ARG A 91 4.02 -16.84 26.73
N PRO A 92 3.65 -16.31 25.54
CA PRO A 92 4.26 -15.10 25.01
C PRO A 92 4.18 -13.97 26.03
N THR A 93 5.32 -13.37 26.38
CA THR A 93 5.33 -12.21 27.28
C THR A 93 4.61 -11.03 26.65
N ARG A 94 4.02 -10.14 27.46
CA ARG A 94 3.31 -8.94 26.94
C ARG A 94 4.19 -8.13 25.99
N GLU A 95 5.45 -7.93 26.38
CA GLU A 95 6.42 -7.24 25.55
C GLU A 95 6.80 -8.02 24.29
N GLY A 96 6.93 -9.35 24.39
CA GLY A 96 7.18 -10.21 23.25
C GLY A 96 6.08 -10.09 22.19
N VAL A 97 4.81 -10.12 22.60
CA VAL A 97 3.65 -9.93 21.71
C VAL A 97 3.68 -8.56 21.03
N VAL A 98 3.98 -7.49 21.79
CA VAL A 98 4.09 -6.14 21.22
C VAL A 98 5.22 -6.08 20.21
N ARG A 99 6.41 -6.60 20.55
CA ARG A 99 7.56 -6.61 19.64
C ARG A 99 7.28 -7.38 18.35
N SER A 100 6.72 -8.59 18.46
CA SER A 100 6.39 -9.41 17.28
C SER A 100 5.33 -8.76 16.40
N TRP A 101 4.27 -8.19 17.00
CA TRP A 101 3.24 -7.50 16.24
C TRP A 101 3.79 -6.24 15.55
N THR A 102 4.58 -5.43 16.26
CA THR A 102 5.22 -4.24 15.69
C THR A 102 6.18 -4.58 14.57
N ALA A 103 6.93 -5.69 14.67
CA ALA A 103 7.82 -6.15 13.61
C ALA A 103 7.04 -6.57 12.35
N GLU A 104 6.00 -7.40 12.50
CA GLU A 104 5.17 -7.82 11.36
C GLU A 104 4.43 -6.65 10.71
N HIS A 105 3.87 -5.75 11.54
CA HIS A 105 3.25 -4.52 11.05
C HIS A 105 4.24 -3.62 10.31
N GLY A 106 5.46 -3.46 10.85
CA GLY A 106 6.52 -2.68 10.21
C GLY A 106 6.93 -3.24 8.85
N ARG A 107 7.01 -4.58 8.72
CA ARG A 107 7.30 -5.26 7.44
C ARG A 107 6.22 -5.01 6.40
N GLU A 108 4.95 -5.19 6.77
CA GLU A 108 3.83 -4.94 5.86
C GLU A 108 3.75 -3.47 5.46
N LEU A 109 3.93 -2.55 6.41
CA LEU A 109 3.93 -1.12 6.15
C LEU A 109 5.05 -0.71 5.21
N ALA A 110 6.28 -1.21 5.42
CA ALA A 110 7.40 -0.99 4.51
C ALA A 110 7.09 -1.49 3.09
N GLY A 111 6.47 -2.67 2.97
CA GLY A 111 6.02 -3.23 1.70
C GLY A 111 4.97 -2.36 1.00
N VAL A 112 3.97 -1.86 1.74
CA VAL A 112 2.94 -0.94 1.23
C VAL A 112 3.59 0.37 0.77
N GLN A 113 4.40 1.00 1.61
CA GLN A 113 5.08 2.24 1.30
C GLN A 113 6.01 2.11 0.08
N ALA A 114 6.77 1.02 -0.03
CA ALA A 114 7.63 0.77 -1.18
C ALA A 114 6.83 0.68 -2.50
N ARG A 115 5.69 0.00 -2.49
CA ARG A 115 4.79 -0.06 -3.67
C ARG A 115 4.23 1.31 -4.02
N VAL A 116 3.82 2.08 -3.02
CA VAL A 116 3.28 3.43 -3.21
C VAL A 116 4.34 4.39 -3.73
N LYS A 117 5.58 4.36 -3.19
CA LYS A 117 6.71 5.16 -3.71
C LYS A 117 6.97 4.85 -5.19
N ARG A 118 6.99 3.57 -5.60
CA ARG A 118 7.11 3.18 -7.02
C ARG A 118 5.97 3.72 -7.87
N ALA A 119 4.73 3.67 -7.38
CA ALA A 119 3.58 4.24 -8.07
C ALA A 119 3.68 5.77 -8.18
N GLN A 120 4.17 6.44 -7.13
CA GLN A 120 4.36 7.89 -7.08
C GLN A 120 5.41 8.35 -8.08
N VAL A 121 6.56 7.67 -8.18
CA VAL A 121 7.59 7.97 -9.19
C VAL A 121 7.02 7.88 -10.60
N ARG A 122 6.28 6.81 -10.91
CA ARG A 122 5.62 6.65 -12.22
C ARG A 122 4.59 7.76 -12.49
N ALA A 123 3.73 8.05 -11.52
CA ALA A 123 2.70 9.08 -11.65
C ALA A 123 3.32 10.49 -11.80
N ASN A 124 4.38 10.80 -11.07
CA ASN A 124 5.14 12.06 -11.20
C ASN A 124 5.77 12.16 -12.59
N GLY A 125 6.41 11.09 -13.08
CA GLY A 125 6.96 11.07 -14.44
C GLY A 125 5.89 11.28 -15.52
N MET A 126 4.71 10.68 -15.36
CA MET A 126 3.57 10.95 -16.25
C MET A 126 3.09 12.39 -16.14
N TYR A 127 2.98 12.93 -14.93
CA TYR A 127 2.53 14.30 -14.69
C TYR A 127 3.46 15.31 -15.35
N ARG A 128 4.78 15.19 -15.14
CA ARG A 128 5.78 16.10 -15.75
C ARG A 128 5.74 16.07 -17.28
N ARG A 129 5.56 14.89 -17.89
CA ARG A 129 5.40 14.77 -19.35
C ARG A 129 4.10 15.41 -19.85
N HIS A 130 3.02 15.33 -19.06
CA HIS A 130 1.75 15.99 -19.40
C HIS A 130 1.81 17.50 -19.26
N GLU A 131 2.48 18.02 -18.24
CA GLU A 131 2.72 19.47 -18.12
C GLU A 131 3.61 19.97 -19.27
N ALA A 132 4.69 19.26 -19.61
CA ALA A 132 5.52 19.63 -20.78
C ALA A 132 4.72 19.64 -22.09
N ALA A 133 3.91 18.60 -22.35
CA ALA A 133 3.04 18.56 -23.53
C ALA A 133 1.99 19.68 -23.53
N ARG A 134 1.52 20.10 -22.35
CA ARG A 134 0.62 21.23 -22.20
C ARG A 134 1.31 22.55 -22.50
N ASP A 135 2.53 22.73 -22.03
CA ASP A 135 3.33 23.92 -22.31
C ASP A 135 3.68 24.02 -23.80
N ASP A 136 4.06 22.90 -24.42
CA ASP A 136 4.31 22.83 -25.87
C ASP A 136 3.03 23.13 -26.67
N HIS A 137 1.88 22.58 -26.25
CA HIS A 137 0.59 22.87 -26.87
C HIS A 137 0.21 24.35 -26.68
N ALA A 138 0.52 24.95 -25.53
CA ALA A 138 0.27 26.37 -25.26
C ALA A 138 1.04 27.28 -26.23
N ARG A 139 2.28 26.90 -26.60
CA ARG A 139 3.09 27.62 -27.60
C ARG A 139 2.55 27.51 -29.02
N GLN A 140 1.78 26.46 -29.33
CA GLN A 140 1.16 26.23 -30.65
C GLN A 140 -0.19 26.92 -30.80
N GLN A 141 -0.48 27.93 -29.97
CA GLN A 141 -1.73 28.68 -30.04
C GLN A 141 -1.89 29.32 -31.42
N PRO A 142 -3.01 29.07 -32.14
CA PRO A 142 -3.28 29.73 -33.41
C PRO A 142 -3.33 31.25 -33.23
N LEU A 143 -2.63 31.97 -34.11
CA LEU A 143 -2.65 33.43 -34.14
C LEU A 143 -3.81 33.93 -35.02
N PRO A 144 -4.46 35.04 -34.65
CA PRO A 144 -5.55 35.60 -35.43
C PRO A 144 -5.05 36.08 -36.80
N PRO A 145 -5.80 35.83 -37.90
CA PRO A 145 -5.42 36.30 -39.22
C PRO A 145 -5.47 37.83 -39.25
N THR A 146 -4.41 38.46 -39.74
CA THR A 146 -4.24 39.92 -39.80
C THR A 146 -4.13 40.38 -41.27
N GLY A 147 -4.50 41.62 -41.56
CA GLY A 147 -4.40 42.24 -42.91
C GLY A 147 -5.66 42.15 -43.77
N LEU A 148 -5.56 42.57 -45.04
CA LEU A 148 -6.69 42.75 -45.97
C LEU A 148 -7.49 41.46 -46.24
N LEU A 149 -6.87 40.29 -46.13
CA LEU A 149 -7.52 38.98 -46.33
C LEU A 149 -8.00 38.34 -45.02
N ALA A 150 -7.97 39.05 -43.89
CA ALA A 150 -8.34 38.50 -42.59
C ALA A 150 -9.76 37.92 -42.57
N GLY A 151 -10.72 38.60 -43.20
CA GLY A 151 -12.10 38.15 -43.31
C GLY A 151 -12.26 36.78 -43.96
N LEU A 152 -11.48 36.49 -45.01
CA LEU A 152 -11.52 35.22 -45.74
C LEU A 152 -10.91 34.05 -44.92
N ARG A 153 -9.93 34.33 -44.05
CA ARG A 153 -9.25 33.32 -43.22
C ARG A 153 -9.85 33.14 -41.83
N ARG A 154 -10.85 33.93 -41.44
CA ARG A 154 -11.54 33.82 -40.14
C ARG A 154 -12.11 32.42 -39.88
N PRO A 155 -12.86 31.79 -40.81
CA PRO A 155 -13.47 30.48 -40.53
C PRO A 155 -12.44 29.37 -40.27
N SER A 156 -11.33 29.36 -41.01
CA SER A 156 -10.26 28.37 -40.81
C SER A 156 -9.50 28.60 -39.50
N TYR A 157 -9.25 29.86 -39.14
CA TYR A 157 -8.68 30.22 -37.84
C TYR A 157 -9.59 29.79 -36.68
N GLU A 158 -10.89 30.05 -36.76
CA GLU A 158 -11.85 29.66 -35.71
C GLU A 158 -11.91 28.14 -35.54
N ALA A 159 -11.90 27.37 -36.63
CA ALA A 159 -11.83 25.91 -36.58
C ALA A 159 -10.50 25.42 -35.95
N ALA A 160 -9.37 26.03 -36.33
CA ALA A 160 -8.07 25.73 -35.74
C ALA A 160 -8.05 26.05 -34.24
N LYS A 161 -8.56 27.21 -33.84
CA LYS A 161 -8.67 27.63 -32.44
C LYS A 161 -9.57 26.69 -31.64
N ALA A 162 -10.74 26.31 -32.17
CA ALA A 162 -11.66 25.40 -31.49
C ALA A 162 -11.04 24.00 -31.28
N SER A 163 -10.31 23.49 -32.27
CA SER A 163 -9.60 22.20 -32.14
C SER A 163 -8.44 22.29 -31.13
N TRP A 164 -7.69 23.39 -31.15
CA TRP A 164 -6.63 23.67 -30.17
C TRP A 164 -7.17 23.75 -28.75
N GLU A 165 -8.28 24.45 -28.52
CA GLU A 165 -8.93 24.55 -27.21
C GLU A 165 -9.45 23.19 -26.72
N LYS A 166 -9.98 22.37 -27.63
CA LYS A 166 -10.43 21.00 -27.31
C LYS A 166 -9.25 20.16 -26.79
N THR A 167 -8.10 20.22 -27.44
CA THR A 167 -6.88 19.53 -27.01
C THR A 167 -6.36 20.07 -25.68
N ALA A 168 -6.36 21.40 -25.51
CA ALA A 168 -5.97 22.05 -24.25
C ALA A 168 -6.85 21.60 -23.07
N ARG A 169 -8.17 21.52 -23.26
CA ARG A 169 -9.11 20.99 -22.25
C ARG A 169 -8.81 19.52 -21.91
N GLY A 170 -8.46 18.70 -22.90
CA GLY A 170 -8.08 17.30 -22.68
C GLY A 170 -6.81 17.17 -21.83
N LEU A 171 -5.76 17.93 -22.17
CA LEU A 171 -4.51 17.99 -21.42
C LEU A 171 -4.74 18.45 -19.98
N GLN A 172 -5.55 19.49 -19.77
CA GLN A 172 -5.90 20.01 -18.45
C GLN A 172 -6.69 19.00 -17.59
N ARG A 173 -7.62 18.26 -18.19
CA ARG A 173 -8.34 17.19 -17.48
C ARG A 173 -7.38 16.08 -17.03
N ARG A 174 -6.42 15.72 -17.88
CA ARG A 174 -5.45 14.67 -17.54
C ARG A 174 -4.45 15.13 -16.47
N SER A 175 -3.98 16.37 -16.51
CA SER A 175 -3.09 16.93 -15.47
C SER A 175 -3.77 16.95 -14.10
N THR A 176 -5.03 17.41 -14.03
CA THR A 176 -5.81 17.41 -12.79
C THR A 176 -6.09 16.01 -12.25
N GLN A 177 -6.36 15.03 -13.11
CA GLN A 177 -6.50 13.62 -12.71
C GLN A 177 -5.19 13.05 -12.13
N LEU A 178 -4.05 13.34 -12.77
CA LEU A 178 -2.73 12.91 -12.28
C LEU A 178 -2.39 13.57 -10.93
N ALA A 179 -2.68 14.85 -10.78
CA ALA A 179 -2.51 15.57 -9.51
C ALA A 179 -3.36 14.94 -8.39
N LYS A 180 -4.65 14.66 -8.65
CA LYS A 180 -5.52 13.96 -7.69
C LYS A 180 -4.97 12.58 -7.30
N ARG A 181 -4.44 11.83 -8.27
CA ARG A 181 -3.83 10.52 -8.02
C ARG A 181 -2.59 10.64 -7.15
N LEU A 182 -1.74 11.64 -7.39
CA LEU A 182 -0.55 11.90 -6.58
C LEU A 182 -0.93 12.26 -5.14
N SER A 183 -1.95 13.08 -4.92
CA SER A 183 -2.47 13.39 -3.59
C SER A 183 -2.94 12.14 -2.85
N LYS A 184 -3.71 11.26 -3.52
CA LYS A 184 -4.14 9.98 -2.95
C LYS A 184 -2.97 9.08 -2.56
N LEU A 185 -1.91 9.03 -3.37
CA LEU A 185 -0.72 8.23 -3.04
C LEU A 185 0.01 8.78 -1.79
N ARG A 186 -0.01 10.09 -1.56
CA ARG A 186 0.57 10.71 -0.36
C ARG A 186 -0.14 10.27 0.92
N GLU A 187 -1.44 10.01 0.88
CA GLU A 187 -2.20 9.49 2.05
C GLU A 187 -1.67 8.14 2.56
N TYR A 188 -1.01 7.36 1.71
CA TYR A 188 -0.39 6.09 2.09
C TYR A 188 1.04 6.24 2.63
N LEU A 189 1.68 7.39 2.42
CA LEU A 189 3.06 7.69 2.82
C LEU A 189 3.17 8.58 4.07
N GLY A 190 2.04 8.86 4.74
CA GLY A 190 2.03 9.72 5.93
C GLY A 190 2.97 9.20 7.03
N PRO A 191 3.56 10.11 7.84
CA PRO A 191 4.36 9.70 8.99
C PRO A 191 3.48 9.02 10.05
N ILE A 192 4.05 8.07 10.79
CA ILE A 192 3.41 7.37 11.93
C ILE A 192 3.45 8.30 13.17
N THR A 193 3.06 9.56 13.01
CA THR A 193 3.16 10.58 14.05
C THR A 193 1.81 11.25 14.26
N GLY A 194 0.97 10.68 15.13
CA GLY A 194 -0.24 11.35 15.63
C GLY A 194 -1.55 10.57 15.49
N GLN A 195 -2.61 11.11 16.11
CA GLN A 195 -3.94 10.52 16.36
C GLN A 195 -4.66 9.90 15.15
N ARG A 196 -4.27 10.23 13.91
CA ARG A 196 -4.93 9.76 12.69
C ARG A 196 -4.06 8.72 11.99
N ARG A 197 -4.55 7.47 11.94
CA ARG A 197 -3.93 6.40 11.16
C ARG A 197 -3.99 6.79 9.68
N HIS A 198 -2.87 6.72 8.98
CA HIS A 198 -2.82 7.01 7.56
C HIS A 198 -3.23 5.76 6.75
N ARG A 199 -3.72 5.92 5.51
CA ARG A 199 -4.28 4.81 4.70
C ARG A 199 -3.34 3.61 4.53
N GLY A 200 -2.03 3.88 4.54
CA GLY A 200 -0.99 2.85 4.46
C GLY A 200 -0.88 2.01 5.73
N ASP A 201 -1.00 2.64 6.90
CA ASP A 201 -1.02 1.99 8.21
C ASP A 201 -2.26 1.09 8.36
N GLU A 202 -3.44 1.60 7.99
CA GLU A 202 -4.69 0.82 7.99
C GLU A 202 -4.57 -0.44 7.13
N LEU A 203 -4.00 -0.30 5.92
CA LEU A 203 -3.82 -1.42 5.01
C LEU A 203 -2.80 -2.43 5.55
N ALA A 204 -1.70 -1.96 6.14
CA ALA A 204 -0.69 -2.81 6.76
C ALA A 204 -1.28 -3.61 7.92
N ARG A 205 -2.01 -2.95 8.83
CA ARG A 205 -2.74 -3.60 9.93
C ARG A 205 -3.73 -4.64 9.41
N ALA A 206 -4.53 -4.32 8.40
CA ALA A 206 -5.49 -5.26 7.83
C ALA A 206 -4.82 -6.50 7.21
N ARG A 207 -3.60 -6.36 6.69
CA ARG A 207 -2.81 -7.50 6.20
C ARG A 207 -2.27 -8.36 7.33
N VAL A 208 -1.72 -7.73 8.37
CA VAL A 208 -1.27 -8.46 9.57
C VAL A 208 -2.43 -9.19 10.24
N GLU A 209 -3.61 -8.57 10.31
CA GLU A 209 -4.81 -9.19 10.89
C GLU A 209 -5.23 -10.45 10.11
N ARG A 210 -5.14 -10.43 8.78
CA ARG A 210 -5.42 -11.60 7.94
C ARG A 210 -4.34 -12.68 8.04
N ALA A 211 -3.07 -12.29 8.06
CA ALA A 211 -1.95 -13.24 8.07
C ALA A 211 -1.70 -13.85 9.46
N HIS A 212 -1.88 -13.05 10.51
CA HIS A 212 -1.59 -13.38 11.90
C HIS A 212 -2.75 -12.98 12.83
N PRO A 213 -3.93 -13.63 12.70
CA PRO A 213 -5.12 -13.26 13.46
C PRO A 213 -4.94 -13.49 14.97
N TYR A 214 -4.28 -14.59 15.36
CA TYR A 214 -4.03 -14.89 16.77
C TYR A 214 -3.08 -13.87 17.42
N LEU A 215 -2.00 -13.51 16.74
CA LEU A 215 -1.06 -12.48 17.20
C LEU A 215 -1.76 -11.11 17.34
N THR A 216 -2.64 -10.77 16.40
CA THR A 216 -3.42 -9.51 16.45
C THR A 216 -4.36 -9.49 17.66
N LYS A 217 -5.04 -10.60 17.96
CA LYS A 217 -5.89 -10.70 19.16
C LYS A 217 -5.09 -10.54 20.45
N LEU A 218 -3.93 -11.20 20.55
CA LEU A 218 -3.03 -11.05 21.70
C LEU A 218 -2.54 -9.61 21.85
N TYR A 219 -2.14 -8.98 20.75
CA TYR A 219 -1.73 -7.58 20.75
C TYR A 219 -2.84 -6.64 21.19
N ASP A 220 -4.05 -6.80 20.65
CA ASP A 220 -5.20 -5.98 21.04
C ASP A 220 -5.57 -6.18 22.52
N ALA A 221 -5.44 -7.39 23.07
CA ALA A 221 -5.62 -7.65 24.49
C ALA A 221 -4.58 -6.90 25.35
N VAL A 222 -3.29 -6.98 24.98
CA VAL A 222 -2.21 -6.23 25.67
C VAL A 222 -2.44 -4.73 25.59
N MET A 223 -2.91 -4.22 24.44
CA MET A 223 -3.19 -2.79 24.26
C MET A 223 -4.44 -2.32 25.01
N ARG A 224 -5.45 -3.18 25.21
CA ARG A 224 -6.60 -2.88 26.08
C ARG A 224 -6.16 -2.77 27.53
N GLU A 225 -5.41 -3.74 28.01
CA GLU A 225 -4.90 -3.74 29.39
C GLU A 225 -4.06 -2.48 29.69
N ARG A 226 -3.15 -2.10 28.77
CA ARG A 226 -2.38 -0.85 28.90
C ARG A 226 -3.25 0.42 28.90
N ARG A 227 -4.38 0.42 28.19
CA ARG A 227 -5.33 1.55 28.21
C ARG A 227 -6.05 1.61 29.55
N ASP A 228 -6.50 0.47 30.06
CA ASP A 228 -7.19 0.37 31.33
C ASP A 228 -6.27 0.78 32.48
N GLU A 229 -5.00 0.36 32.46
CA GLU A 229 -3.96 0.81 33.40
C GLU A 229 -3.77 2.33 33.36
N ARG A 230 -3.71 2.94 32.17
CA ARG A 230 -3.61 4.40 32.02
C ARG A 230 -4.85 5.13 32.55
N MET A 231 -6.04 4.59 32.29
CA MET A 231 -7.30 5.16 32.79
C MET A 231 -7.35 5.11 34.32
N ARG A 232 -7.00 3.96 34.92
CA ARG A 232 -6.90 3.82 36.39
C ARG A 232 -5.87 4.76 36.99
N ALA A 233 -4.70 4.91 36.36
CA ALA A 233 -3.69 5.86 36.81
C ALA A 233 -4.18 7.31 36.76
N GLN A 234 -4.90 7.69 35.69
CA GLN A 234 -5.52 9.02 35.59
C GLN A 234 -6.63 9.23 36.62
N GLU A 235 -7.43 8.20 36.92
CA GLU A 235 -8.46 8.26 37.97
C GLU A 235 -7.83 8.45 39.36
N GLN A 236 -6.81 7.66 39.69
CA GLN A 236 -6.05 7.81 40.94
C GLN A 236 -5.40 9.18 41.05
N GLU A 237 -4.84 9.71 39.97
CA GLU A 237 -4.28 11.06 39.94
C GLU A 237 -5.36 12.13 40.18
N ARG A 238 -6.53 12.01 39.54
CA ARG A 238 -7.68 12.89 39.77
C ARG A 238 -8.17 12.82 41.21
N GLU A 239 -8.19 11.64 41.82
CA GLU A 239 -8.55 11.46 43.22
C GLU A 239 -7.53 12.12 44.16
N ARG A 240 -6.22 11.95 43.89
CA ARG A 240 -5.15 12.62 44.65
C ARG A 240 -5.25 14.14 44.56
N ILE A 241 -5.55 14.68 43.37
CA ILE A 241 -5.79 16.12 43.18
C ILE A 241 -7.00 16.56 44.01
N ARG A 242 -8.13 15.83 43.92
CA ARG A 242 -9.33 16.12 44.72
C ARG A 242 -9.09 16.07 46.23
N GLN A 243 -8.28 15.12 46.71
CA GLN A 243 -7.91 15.02 48.12
C GLN A 243 -7.06 16.22 48.56
N ARG A 244 -6.04 16.58 47.76
CA ARG A 244 -5.20 17.76 48.02
C ARG A 244 -6.01 19.06 48.05
N ASP A 245 -6.98 19.21 47.15
CA ASP A 245 -7.84 20.40 47.12
C ASP A 245 -8.79 20.46 48.33
N LYS A 246 -9.28 19.31 48.82
CA LYS A 246 -10.08 19.23 50.06
C LYS A 246 -9.28 19.60 51.30
N GLU A 247 -8.03 19.17 51.40
CA GLU A 247 -7.12 19.52 52.50
C GLU A 247 -6.84 21.03 52.51
N ARG A 248 -6.45 21.60 51.36
CA ARG A 248 -6.25 23.06 51.22
C ARG A 248 -7.52 23.88 51.54
N GLY A 249 -8.69 23.36 51.18
CA GLY A 249 -9.98 24.02 51.46
C GLY A 249 -10.43 23.92 52.93
N ARG A 250 -9.88 22.99 53.72
CA ARG A 250 -10.08 22.91 55.18
C ARG A 250 -9.17 23.88 55.91
N ASP A 251 -7.92 24.03 55.49
CA ASP A 251 -6.95 24.92 56.13
C ASP A 251 -7.33 26.41 56.00
N ASN A 252 -7.99 26.80 54.89
CA ASN A 252 -8.53 28.16 54.70
C ASN A 252 -9.85 28.45 55.44
N ARG A 253 -10.40 27.47 56.18
CA ARG A 253 -11.57 27.65 57.07
C ARG A 253 -11.19 27.53 58.54
N GLY A 254 -10.02 28.05 58.91
CA GLY A 254 -9.66 28.31 60.31
C GLY A 254 -10.66 29.28 60.97
N PRO A 255 -10.91 29.15 62.28
CA PRO A 255 -12.06 29.73 62.95
C PRO A 255 -11.99 31.26 62.91
N GLY A 256 -13.00 31.87 62.28
CA GLY A 256 -13.25 33.30 62.42
C GLY A 256 -13.41 33.62 63.90
N ARG A 257 -12.49 34.41 64.42
CA ARG A 257 -12.59 35.09 65.71
C ARG A 257 -13.54 36.27 65.60
#